data_AF-A0AAV7EEK7-F1
#
_entry.id   AF-A0AAV7EEK7-F1
#
_cell.length_a   1.000
_cell.length_b   1.000
_cell.length_c   1.000
_cell.angle_alpha   90.00
_cell.angle_beta   90.00
_cell.angle_gamma   90.00
#
_symmetry.space_group_name_H-M   'P 1'
#
loop_
_entity.id
_entity.type
_entity.pdbx_description
1 polymer ?
#
loop_
_entity_poly.entity_id
_entity_poly.type
_entity_poly.pdbx_seq_one_letter_code
_entity_poly.pdbx_strand_id
1 'polypeptide(L)'
;MKVKVKNWVDGVEKESVDGLSARFGAVLLSSINEALRLPAVMANPPDYYAESTSKLSNSIAFAERGECAFTAKAEFAQLGGVAGLLVINDSEGSHVDI
;
A
#
# COMPACT_ATOMS: atom_id res chain seq x y z
N MET A 1 3.88 -12.96 0.30
CA MET A 1 3.32 -13.97 -0.65
C MET A 1 2.91 -13.24 -1.92
N LYS A 2 2.87 -13.89 -3.09
CA LYS A 2 2.33 -13.25 -4.31
C LYS A 2 0.83 -13.02 -4.15
N VAL A 3 0.36 -11.84 -4.52
CA VAL A 3 -1.06 -11.46 -4.44
C VAL A 3 -1.51 -10.78 -5.73
N LYS A 4 -2.81 -10.87 -6.01
CA LYS A 4 -3.47 -10.08 -7.06
C LYS A 4 -4.37 -9.04 -6.42
N VAL A 5 -4.17 -7.78 -6.77
CA VAL A 5 -4.93 -6.65 -6.24
C VAL A 5 -5.87 -6.14 -7.32
N LYS A 6 -7.18 -6.18 -7.04
CA LYS A 6 -8.17 -5.54 -7.90
C LYS A 6 -8.19 -4.03 -7.67
N ASN A 7 -8.31 -3.26 -8.74
CA ASN A 7 -8.38 -1.81 -8.69
C ASN A 7 -9.51 -1.25 -9.55
N TRP A 8 -9.92 -0.03 -9.20
CA TRP A 8 -10.95 0.72 -9.90
C TRP A 8 -10.49 2.15 -10.08
N VAL A 9 -10.76 2.72 -11.25
CA VAL A 9 -10.58 4.15 -11.54
C VAL A 9 -11.93 4.68 -12.00
N ASP A 10 -12.41 5.73 -11.33
CA ASP A 10 -13.74 6.33 -11.56
C ASP A 10 -14.89 5.30 -11.51
N GLY A 11 -14.79 4.34 -10.58
CA GLY A 11 -15.79 3.30 -10.41
C GLY A 11 -15.69 2.13 -11.40
N VAL A 12 -14.84 2.22 -12.43
CA VAL A 12 -14.68 1.19 -13.46
C VAL A 12 -13.51 0.27 -13.08
N GLU A 13 -13.75 -1.05 -13.08
CA GLU A 13 -12.72 -2.05 -12.81
C GLU A 13 -11.62 -1.96 -13.89
N LYS A 14 -10.37 -2.02 -13.45
CA LYS A 14 -9.19 -2.04 -14.32
C LYS A 14 -8.46 -3.37 -14.17
N GLU A 15 -7.40 -3.53 -14.96
CA GLU A 15 -6.55 -4.72 -14.88
C GLU A 15 -5.95 -4.86 -13.49
N SER A 16 -6.01 -6.08 -12.95
CA SER A 16 -5.45 -6.37 -11.63
C SER A 16 -3.93 -6.17 -11.63
N VAL A 17 -3.43 -5.69 -10.49
CA VAL A 17 -2.01 -5.48 -10.27
C VAL A 17 -1.44 -6.66 -9.49
N ASP A 18 -0.35 -7.24 -9.98
CA ASP A 18 0.41 -8.24 -9.24
C ASP A 18 1.26 -7.56 -8.17
N GLY A 19 1.30 -8.15 -6.97
CA GLY A 19 2.04 -7.60 -5.85
C GLY A 19 2.63 -8.65 -4.93
N LEU A 20 3.36 -8.17 -3.93
CA LEU A 20 3.91 -8.96 -2.84
C LEU A 20 3.30 -8.49 -1.52
N SER A 21 2.68 -9.41 -0.78
CA SER A 21 2.27 -9.13 0.59
C SER A 21 3.45 -9.17 1.54
N ALA A 22 3.47 -8.23 2.49
CA ALA A 22 4.37 -8.24 3.61
C ALA A 22 4.15 -9.48 4.51
N ARG A 23 5.18 -9.85 5.27
CA ARG A 23 5.09 -10.88 6.33
C ARG A 23 4.73 -10.29 7.70
N PHE A 24 4.41 -8.99 7.75
CA PHE A 24 4.02 -8.24 8.93
C PHE A 24 2.68 -7.53 8.68
N GLY A 25 2.06 -7.04 9.75
CA GLY A 25 0.73 -6.42 9.70
C GLY A 25 -0.40 -7.47 9.71
N ALA A 26 -1.60 -7.03 9.32
CA ALA A 26 -2.76 -7.91 9.24
C ALA A 26 -2.65 -8.91 8.08
N VAL A 27 -3.24 -10.09 8.25
CA VAL A 27 -3.36 -11.08 7.17
C VAL A 27 -4.32 -10.53 6.11
N LEU A 28 -3.87 -10.49 4.85
CA LEU A 28 -4.73 -10.11 3.74
C LEU A 28 -5.78 -11.19 3.50
N LEU A 29 -7.04 -10.77 3.41
CA LEU A 29 -8.16 -11.65 3.09
C LEU A 29 -7.99 -12.16 1.66
N SER A 30 -8.17 -13.47 1.48
CA SER A 30 -8.02 -14.14 0.18
C SER A 30 -9.31 -14.14 -0.65
N SER A 31 -10.44 -13.77 -0.05
CA SER A 31 -11.75 -13.73 -0.69
C SER A 31 -12.18 -12.29 -0.99
N ILE A 32 -12.58 -12.03 -2.24
CA ILE A 32 -13.05 -10.70 -2.66
C ILE A 32 -14.36 -10.29 -1.96
N ASN A 33 -15.16 -11.25 -1.50
CA ASN A 33 -16.42 -10.99 -0.82
C ASN A 33 -16.22 -10.45 0.61
N GLU A 34 -15.02 -10.65 1.16
CA GLU A 34 -14.61 -10.17 2.49
C GLU A 34 -13.65 -8.97 2.37
N ALA A 35 -13.16 -8.68 1.16
CA ALA A 35 -12.18 -7.64 0.92
C ALA A 35 -12.81 -6.24 1.04
N LEU A 36 -12.11 -5.36 1.74
CA LEU A 36 -12.47 -3.94 1.84
C LEU A 36 -11.98 -3.19 0.60
N ARG A 37 -12.90 -2.57 -0.14
CA ARG A 37 -12.57 -1.59 -1.18
C ARG A 37 -12.54 -0.20 -0.56
N LEU A 38 -11.34 0.37 -0.44
CA LEU A 38 -11.11 1.69 0.10
C LEU A 38 -10.39 2.58 -0.93
N PRO A 39 -10.59 3.90 -0.89
CA PRO A 39 -9.84 4.82 -1.75
C PRO A 39 -8.33 4.71 -1.47
N ALA A 40 -7.52 4.69 -2.51
CA ALA A 40 -6.07 4.83 -2.40
C ALA A 40 -5.71 6.31 -2.44
N VAL A 41 -4.90 6.77 -1.48
CA VAL A 41 -4.46 8.16 -1.37
C VAL A 41 -2.94 8.21 -1.36
N MET A 42 -2.37 9.01 -2.27
CA MET A 42 -0.93 9.21 -2.32
C MET A 42 -0.44 9.89 -1.04
N ALA A 43 0.61 9.33 -0.46
CA ALA A 43 1.30 9.90 0.68
C ALA A 43 1.91 11.25 0.33
N ASN A 44 1.97 12.14 1.32
CA ASN A 44 2.68 13.41 1.21
C ASN A 44 3.55 13.62 2.47
N PRO A 45 4.89 13.57 2.35
CA PRO A 45 5.65 13.31 1.13
C PRO A 45 5.49 11.85 0.63
N PRO A 46 5.64 11.57 -0.69
CA PRO A 46 5.44 10.23 -1.27
C PRO A 46 6.36 9.13 -0.72
N ASP A 47 7.55 9.51 -0.24
CA ASP A 47 8.54 8.60 0.34
C ASP A 47 8.28 8.28 1.83
N TYR A 48 7.29 8.92 2.47
CA TYR A 48 6.94 8.76 3.88
C TYR A 48 8.14 8.97 4.84
N TYR A 49 9.13 9.78 4.46
CA TYR A 49 10.31 10.05 5.30
C TYR A 49 10.05 11.05 6.43
N ALA A 50 8.96 11.82 6.35
CA ALA A 50 8.51 12.76 7.38
C ALA A 50 7.11 12.38 7.90
N GLU A 51 6.78 12.80 9.13
CA GLU A 51 5.44 12.61 9.68
C GLU A 51 4.39 13.13 8.69
N SER A 52 3.52 12.24 8.23
CA SER A 52 2.44 12.63 7.33
C SER A 52 1.41 13.46 8.12
N THR A 53 1.17 14.70 7.70
CA THR A 53 0.32 15.67 8.42
C THR A 53 -1.16 15.51 8.11
N SER A 54 -1.52 14.72 7.09
CA SER A 54 -2.91 14.45 6.72
C SER A 54 -3.41 13.17 7.35
N LYS A 55 -4.46 13.25 8.18
CA LYS A 55 -5.24 12.06 8.58
C LYS A 55 -5.85 11.41 7.35
N LEU A 56 -5.37 10.22 7.02
CA LEU A 56 -5.81 9.43 5.87
C LEU A 56 -6.80 8.32 6.31
N SER A 57 -7.70 8.64 7.26
CA SER A 57 -8.65 7.66 7.79
C SER A 57 -9.55 7.08 6.70
N ASN A 58 -9.88 5.79 6.79
CA ASN A 58 -10.69 5.06 5.81
C ASN A 58 -10.11 5.03 4.38
N SER A 59 -8.79 5.08 4.25
CA SER A 59 -8.10 4.98 2.97
C SER A 59 -6.94 3.98 3.02
N ILE A 60 -6.43 3.62 1.86
CA ILE A 60 -5.15 2.92 1.70
C ILE A 60 -4.09 3.96 1.35
N ALA A 61 -3.02 4.04 2.13
CA ALA A 61 -1.89 4.90 1.81
C ALA A 61 -1.16 4.32 0.58
N PHE A 62 -0.79 5.19 -0.34
CA PHE A 62 -0.02 4.85 -1.54
C PHE A 62 1.30 5.61 -1.51
N ALA A 63 2.41 4.89 -1.41
CA ALA A 63 3.73 5.47 -1.21
C ALA A 63 4.76 4.90 -2.18
N GLU A 64 5.80 5.66 -2.46
CA GLU A 64 6.96 5.18 -3.21
C GLU A 64 7.89 4.40 -2.27
N ARG A 65 8.68 3.48 -2.85
CA ARG A 65 9.66 2.68 -2.12
C ARG A 65 10.64 3.55 -1.38
N GLY A 66 11.35 4.46 -2.05
CA GLY A 66 12.30 5.37 -1.41
C GLY A 66 13.32 4.67 -0.50
N GLU A 67 13.87 5.43 0.45
CA GLU A 67 15.05 5.01 1.21
C GLU A 67 14.75 4.42 2.60
N CYS A 68 13.54 4.58 3.13
CA CYS A 68 13.19 4.10 4.46
C CYS A 68 12.60 2.67 4.45
N ALA A 69 12.80 1.94 5.55
CA ALA A 69 12.34 0.56 5.67
C ALA A 69 10.80 0.45 5.55
N PHE A 70 10.32 -0.63 4.93
CA PHE A 70 8.86 -0.87 4.78
C PHE A 70 8.10 -0.93 6.10
N THR A 71 8.73 -1.42 7.18
CA THR A 71 8.14 -1.45 8.51
C THR A 71 7.96 -0.05 9.08
N ALA A 72 8.93 0.84 8.91
CA ALA A 72 8.82 2.24 9.34
C ALA A 72 7.67 2.95 8.59
N LYS A 73 7.56 2.75 7.27
CA LYS A 73 6.42 3.27 6.49
C LYS A 73 5.09 2.75 7.01
N ALA A 74 5.00 1.46 7.32
CA ALA A 74 3.77 0.85 7.84
C ALA A 74 3.38 1.42 9.21
N GLU A 75 4.35 1.67 10.10
CA GLU A 75 4.12 2.32 11.39
C GLU A 75 3.59 3.74 11.22
N PHE A 76 4.22 4.57 10.38
CA PHE A 76 3.74 5.93 10.11
C PHE A 76 2.36 5.94 9.46
N ALA A 77 2.12 5.05 8.49
CA ALA A 77 0.82 4.90 7.85
C ALA A 77 -0.27 4.53 8.88
N GLN A 78 0.03 3.57 9.76
CA GLN A 78 -0.88 3.16 10.83
C GLN A 78 -1.17 4.32 11.80
N LEU A 79 -0.17 5.12 12.18
CA LEU A 79 -0.34 6.32 13.01
C LEU A 79 -1.20 7.39 12.30
N GLY A 80 -1.09 7.49 10.98
CA GLY A 80 -1.95 8.33 10.13
C GLY A 80 -3.40 7.84 10.00
N GLY A 81 -3.71 6.65 10.55
CA GLY A 81 -5.06 6.08 10.60
C GLY A 81 -5.52 5.42 9.31
N VAL A 82 -4.60 5.10 8.38
CA VAL A 82 -4.96 4.35 7.16
C VAL A 82 -5.27 2.89 7.48
N ALA A 83 -6.09 2.28 6.63
CA ALA A 83 -6.44 0.86 6.75
C ALA A 83 -5.40 -0.08 6.14
N GLY A 84 -4.47 0.45 5.33
CA GLY A 84 -3.41 -0.32 4.71
C GLY A 84 -2.42 0.55 3.96
N LEU A 85 -1.30 -0.05 3.56
CA LEU A 85 -0.21 0.60 2.83
C LEU A 85 0.10 -0.18 1.54
N LEU A 86 0.09 0.52 0.41
CA LEU A 86 0.57 0.05 -0.87
C LEU A 86 1.88 0.79 -1.21
N VAL A 87 2.97 0.05 -1.33
CA VAL A 87 4.28 0.59 -1.72
C VAL A 87 4.51 0.26 -3.19
N ILE A 88 4.73 1.29 -4.02
CA ILE A 88 5.13 1.13 -5.40
C ILE A 88 6.65 1.08 -5.45
N ASN A 89 7.19 0.15 -6.20
CA ASN A 89 8.61 0.18 -6.51
C ASN A 89 8.92 1.39 -7.40
N ASP A 90 9.99 2.11 -7.10
CA ASP A 90 10.48 3.29 -7.83
C ASP A 90 11.49 2.94 -8.93
N SER A 91 11.81 1.66 -9.09
CA SER A 91 12.69 1.11 -10.13
C SER A 91 12.22 -0.27 -10.61
N GLU A 92 12.41 -0.55 -11.90
CA GLU A 92 12.25 -1.91 -12.44
C GLU A 92 13.46 -2.76 -12.06
N GLY A 93 13.54 -3.17 -10.79
CA GLY A 93 14.59 -4.06 -10.30
C GLY A 93 14.28 -5.51 -10.63
N SER A 94 14.92 -6.06 -11.67
CA SER A 94 15.01 -7.51 -11.94
C SER A 94 15.87 -8.28 -10.93
N HIS A 95 16.27 -7.67 -9.81
CA HIS A 95 16.95 -8.35 -8.72
C HIS A 95 16.01 -8.65 -7.55
N VAL A 96 15.63 -9.92 -7.49
CA VAL A 96 15.01 -10.58 -6.34
C VAL A 96 16.11 -10.75 -5.29
N ASP A 97 16.23 -9.79 -4.38
CA ASP A 97 16.95 -10.01 -3.13
C ASP A 97 15.95 -10.59 -2.12
N ILE A 98 16.05 -11.91 -1.93
CA ILE A 98 15.35 -12.72 -0.92
C ILE A 98 16.05 -12.57 0.42
#